data_AF-A0AAP5HF81-F1
#
_entry.id   AF-A0AAP5HF81-F1
#
_cell.length_a   1.000
_cell.length_b   1.000
_cell.length_c   1.000
_cell.angle_alpha   90.00
_cell.angle_beta   90.00
_cell.angle_gamma   90.00
#
_symmetry.space_group_name_H-M   'P 1'
#
loop_
_entity.id
_entity.type
_entity.pdbx_description
1 polymer ?
#
loop_
_entity_poly.entity_id
_entity_poly.type
_entity_poly.pdbx_seq_one_letter_code
_entity_poly.pdbx_strand_id
1 'polypeptide(L)' 'MPDPNPFAILEDPQEISRAEKATEIAWSYVEAAIASAEEDRQRMRMVYVIVSLAIEWPNEPTDLAHRAIRRFQERQLWRT' A
#
# COMPACT_ATOMS: atom_id res chain seq x y z
N MET A 1 -9.24 19.77 -2.81
CA MET A 1 -7.79 19.47 -2.94
C MET A 1 -7.68 18.28 -3.86
N PRO A 2 -6.75 18.23 -4.83
CA PRO A 2 -6.47 16.96 -5.49
C PRO A 2 -6.01 15.97 -4.42
N ASP A 3 -6.51 14.73 -4.49
CA ASP A 3 -6.04 13.67 -3.61
C ASP A 3 -4.53 13.53 -3.78
N PRO A 4 -3.74 13.46 -2.69
CA PRO A 4 -2.30 13.30 -2.81
C PRO A 4 -2.04 11.96 -3.50
N ASN A 5 -1.41 11.99 -4.67
CA ASN A 5 -0.93 10.79 -5.36
C ASN A 5 0.42 10.39 -4.72
N PRO A 6 0.46 9.39 -3.82
CA PRO A 6 1.69 9.09 -3.10
C PRO A 6 2.75 8.45 -4.03
N PHE A 7 2.34 7.87 -5.16
CA PHE A 7 3.26 7.30 -6.14
C PHE A 7 4.10 8.36 -6.85
N ALA A 8 3.71 9.64 -6.82
CA ALA A 8 4.49 10.72 -7.42
C ALA A 8 5.88 10.93 -6.78
N ILE A 9 6.14 10.30 -5.64
CA ILE A 9 7.46 10.25 -5.00
C ILE A 9 8.41 9.28 -5.72
N LEU A 10 7.87 8.28 -6.41
CA LEU A 10 8.64 7.33 -7.21
C LEU A 10 8.93 7.98 -8.57
N GLU A 11 10.21 8.17 -8.90
CA GLU A 11 10.62 8.88 -10.11
C GLU A 11 10.61 7.96 -11.35
N ASP A 12 10.82 6.66 -11.15
CA ASP A 12 10.84 5.67 -12.24
C ASP A 12 9.40 5.17 -12.53
N PRO A 13 8.90 5.31 -13.78
CA PRO A 13 7.62 4.73 -14.19
C PRO A 13 7.49 3.22 -13.92
N GLN A 14 8.58 2.45 -13.96
CA GLN A 14 8.56 1.04 -13.60
C GLN A 14 8.39 0.82 -12.11
N GLU A 15 8.93 1.68 -11.26
CA GLU A 15 8.69 1.65 -9.81
C GLU A 15 7.24 2.00 -9.49
N ILE A 16 6.69 3.03 -10.14
CA ILE A 16 5.27 3.39 -10.03
C ILE A 16 4.39 2.18 -10.38
N SER A 17 4.60 1.57 -11.55
CA SER A 17 3.80 0.43 -12.01
C SER A 17 3.90 -0.77 -11.04
N ARG A 18 5.09 -1.04 -10.51
CA ARG A 18 5.28 -2.10 -9.50
C ARG A 18 4.54 -1.80 -8.21
N ALA A 19 4.60 -0.57 -7.72
CA ALA A 19 3.93 -0.15 -6.49
C ALA A 19 2.40 -0.13 -6.64
N GLU A 20 1.88 0.30 -7.79
CA GLU A 20 0.45 0.22 -8.12
C GLU A 20 -0.03 -1.23 -8.09
N LYS A 21 0.68 -2.13 -8.77
CA LYS A 21 0.33 -3.56 -8.80
C LYS A 21 0.44 -4.22 -7.43
N ALA A 22 1.45 -3.86 -6.65
CA ALA A 22 1.56 -4.32 -5.27
C ALA A 22 0.37 -3.85 -4.41
N THR A 23 -0.18 -2.66 -4.70
CA THR A 23 -1.34 -2.11 -3.99
C THR A 23 -2.59 -2.91 -4.30
N GLU A 24 -2.84 -3.21 -5.56
CA GLU A 24 -3.98 -4.06 -5.97
C GLU A 24 -3.91 -5.42 -5.29
N ILE A 25 -2.74 -6.07 -5.35
CA ILE A 25 -2.50 -7.36 -4.70
C ILE A 25 -2.74 -7.21 -3.19
N ALA A 26 -2.00 -6.35 -2.48
CA ALA A 26 -2.11 -6.24 -1.03
C ALA A 26 -3.53 -5.91 -0.55
N TRP A 27 -4.22 -5.02 -1.27
CA TRP A 27 -5.57 -4.58 -0.91
C TRP A 27 -6.60 -5.71 -1.03
N SER A 28 -6.57 -6.48 -2.13
CA SER A 28 -7.49 -7.62 -2.32
C SER A 28 -7.43 -8.68 -1.20
N TYR A 29 -6.32 -8.76 -0.46
CA TYR A 29 -6.17 -9.69 0.66
C TYR A 29 -6.76 -9.17 1.97
N VAL A 30 -6.96 -7.85 2.12
CA VAL A 30 -7.36 -7.23 3.39
C VAL A 30 -8.70 -6.52 3.33
N GLU A 31 -9.17 -6.12 2.14
CA GLU A 31 -10.33 -5.25 1.96
C GLU A 31 -11.61 -5.83 2.58
N ALA A 32 -11.81 -7.14 2.49
CA ALA A 32 -12.99 -7.82 3.04
C ALA A 32 -13.09 -7.73 4.58
N ALA A 33 -11.97 -7.46 5.27
CA ALA A 33 -11.93 -7.29 6.73
C ALA A 33 -12.05 -5.83 7.17
N ILE A 34 -12.12 -4.87 6.23
CA ILE A 34 -12.22 -3.45 6.52
C ILE A 34 -13.69 -3.03 6.49
N ALA A 35 -14.13 -2.29 7.51
CA ALA A 35 -15.46 -1.68 7.49
C ALA A 35 -15.56 -0.68 6.34
N SER A 36 -16.65 -0.72 5.56
CA SER A 36 -16.84 0.14 4.38
C SER A 36 -16.66 1.64 4.68
N ALA A 37 -17.06 2.11 5.87
CA ALA A 37 -16.85 3.49 6.30
C ALA A 37 -15.37 3.90 6.47
N GLU A 38 -14.45 2.94 6.56
CA GLU A 38 -13.02 3.18 6.65
C GLU A 38 -12.25 2.83 5.37
N GLU A 39 -12.91 2.32 4.34
CA GLU A 39 -12.30 1.70 3.17
C GLU A 39 -11.28 2.63 2.50
N ASP A 40 -11.69 3.84 2.12
CA ASP A 40 -10.84 4.83 1.45
C ASP A 40 -9.62 5.20 2.30
N ARG A 41 -9.83 5.40 3.60
CA ARG A 41 -8.77 5.76 4.54
C ARG A 41 -7.75 4.64 4.68
N GLN A 42 -8.21 3.40 4.79
CA GLN A 42 -7.36 2.22 4.93
C GLN A 42 -6.65 1.89 3.62
N ARG A 43 -7.30 2.07 2.47
CA ARG A 43 -6.70 1.93 1.14
C ARG A 43 -5.58 2.94 0.94
N MET A 44 -5.84 4.22 1.24
CA MET A 44 -4.82 5.26 1.20
C MET A 44 -3.63 4.93 2.12
N ARG A 45 -3.90 4.43 3.33
CA ARG A 45 -2.85 3.98 4.25
C ARG A 45 -2.03 2.81 3.69
N MET A 46 -2.66 1.85 3.00
CA MET A 46 -1.95 0.76 2.31
C MET A 46 -1.03 1.31 1.23
N VAL A 47 -1.50 2.26 0.42
CA VAL A 47 -0.68 2.93 -0.62
C VAL A 47 0.56 3.57 0.01
N TYR A 48 0.42 4.32 1.10
CA TYR A 48 1.58 4.92 1.79
C TYR A 48 2.58 3.88 2.31
N VAL A 49 2.10 2.75 2.83
CA VAL A 49 2.97 1.65 3.26
C VAL A 49 3.76 1.11 2.07
N ILE A 50 3.11 0.88 0.93
CA ILE A 50 3.72 0.35 -0.28
C ILE A 50 4.74 1.31 -0.87
N VAL A 51 4.41 2.59 -1.00
CA VAL A 51 5.36 3.61 -1.49
C VAL A 51 6.58 3.69 -0.59
N SER A 52 6.39 3.66 0.74
CA SER A 52 7.52 3.66 1.68
C SER A 52 8.43 2.44 1.47
N LEU A 53 7.85 1.26 1.24
CA LEU A 53 8.61 0.03 0.99
C LEU A 53 9.27 0.02 -0.40
N ALA A 54 8.64 0.62 -1.41
CA ALA A 54 9.17 0.71 -2.76
C ALA A 54 10.44 1.57 -2.83
N ILE A 55 10.48 2.66 -2.04
CA ILE A 55 11.67 3.51 -1.88
C ILE A 55 12.83 2.72 -1.27
N GLU A 56 12.55 1.84 -0.30
CA GLU A 56 13.58 1.07 0.40
C GLU A 56 14.05 -0.16 -0.41
N TRP A 57 13.15 -0.77 -1.19
CA TRP A 57 13.40 -2.04 -1.87
C TRP A 57 12.77 -2.12 -3.27
N PRO A 58 13.58 -2.17 -4.34
CA PRO A 58 13.09 -2.33 -5.70
C PRO A 58 12.80 -3.81 -6.02
N ASN A 59 11.92 -4.45 -5.26
CA ASN A 59 11.52 -5.86 -5.44
C ASN A 59 10.37 -6.03 -6.45
N GLU A 60 10.00 -7.30 -6.70
CA GLU A 60 8.80 -7.66 -7.44
C GLU A 60 7.51 -7.24 -6.69
N PRO A 61 6.40 -6.95 -7.41
CA PRO A 61 5.15 -6.49 -6.80
C PRO A 61 4.60 -7.41 -5.71
N THR A 62 4.74 -8.74 -5.88
CA THR A 62 4.23 -9.73 -4.93
C THR A 62 5.00 -9.69 -3.60
N ASP A 63 6.32 -9.54 -3.64
CA ASP A 63 7.13 -9.43 -2.42
C ASP A 63 6.83 -8.13 -1.68
N LEU A 64 6.64 -7.05 -2.44
CA LEU A 64 6.26 -5.75 -1.91
C LEU A 64 4.88 -5.82 -1.22
N ALA A 65 3.91 -6.49 -1.86
CA ALA A 65 2.57 -6.71 -1.30
C ALA A 65 2.61 -7.52 0.00
N HIS A 66 3.35 -8.63 0.05
CA HIS A 66 3.48 -9.45 1.25
C HIS A 66 4.05 -8.66 2.44
N ARG A 67 5.08 -7.84 2.20
CA ARG A 67 5.66 -6.98 3.24
C ARG A 67 4.68 -5.89 3.67
N ALA A 68 3.96 -5.31 2.72
CA ALA A 68 2.97 -4.28 2.99
C ALA A 68 1.82 -4.80 3.85
N ILE A 69 1.27 -5.98 3.55
CA ILE A 69 0.22 -6.62 4.35
C ILE A 69 0.66 -6.78 5.80
N ARG A 70 1.86 -7.33 6.03
CA ARG A 70 2.40 -7.52 7.39
C ARG A 70 2.48 -6.19 8.15
N ARG A 71 3.12 -5.17 7.54
CA ARG A 71 3.29 -3.84 8.15
C ARG A 71 1.96 -3.11 8.36
N PHE A 72 1.00 -3.33 7.46
CA PHE A 72 -0.35 -2.80 7.55
C PHE A 72 -1.13 -3.43 8.71
N GLN A 73 -1.05 -4.75 8.88
CA GLN A 73 -1.73 -5.44 9.98
C GLN A 73 -1.08 -5.14 11.34
N GLU A 74 0.26 -5.14 11.41
CA GLU A 74 1.01 -4.76 12.59
C GLU A 74 0.52 -3.40 13.11
N ARG A 75 0.50 -2.36 12.28
CA ARG A 75 0.04 -1.03 12.71
C ARG A 75 -1.45 -0.93 13.05
N GLN A 76 -2.31 -1.88 12.66
CA GLN A 76 -3.69 -1.90 13.12
C GLN A 76 -3.81 -2.42 14.55
N LEU A 77 -3.02 -3.42 14.92
CA LEU A 77 -3.04 -4.01 16.26
C LEU A 77 -2.62 -3.05 17.38
N TRP A 78 -1.85 -2.01 17.08
CA TRP A 78 -1.44 -0.98 18.07
C TRP A 78 -2.51 0.09 18.30
N ARG A 79 -3.60 0.10 17.52
CA ARG A 79 -4.71 1.06 17.66
C ARG A 79 -5.94 0.47 18.35
N THR A 80 -5.90 -0.81 18.70
CA THR A 80 -6.94 -1.53 19.46
C THR A 80 -6.50 -1.66 20.92
#